data_AF-A0A3A8K5S6-F1
#
_entry.id   AF-A0A3A8K5S6-F1
#
_cell.length_a   1.000
_cell.length_b   1.000
_cell.length_c   1.000
_cell.angle_alpha   90.00
_cell.angle_beta   90.00
_cell.angle_gamma   90.00
#
_symmetry.space_group_name_H-M   'P 1'
#
loop_
_entity.id
_entity.type
_entity.pdbx_description
1 polymer ?
#
loop_
_entity_poly.entity_id
_entity_poly.type
_entity_poly.pdbx_seq_one_letter_code
_entity_poly.pdbx_strand_id
1 'polypeptide(L)'
;ALTGLVGVGGGFLIVPALVLLVGLPMKQAVGTSLLVIALNSFVGFAGYLGHVEVPWLYLGIFTAIAVAGILMGTWASHYVSQAALKRAFSVFLVVMGVFIFFKNRAALTHPGDAQATPAAATAATPR
;
A
#
# COMPACT_ATOMS: atom_id res chain seq x y z
N ALA A 1 -2.16 8.55 -12.66
CA ALA A 1 -3.25 9.51 -12.39
C ALA A 1 -4.41 8.93 -11.56
N LEU A 2 -4.72 7.62 -11.58
CA LEU A 2 -5.85 7.06 -10.82
C LEU A 2 -5.56 6.72 -9.33
N THR A 3 -4.29 6.62 -8.94
CA THR A 3 -3.84 6.25 -7.58
C THR A 3 -4.07 7.34 -6.52
N GLY A 4 -4.45 8.55 -6.94
CA GLY A 4 -4.66 9.73 -6.08
C GLY A 4 -6.10 9.98 -5.62
N LEU A 5 -7.12 9.33 -6.21
CA LEU A 5 -8.54 9.60 -5.89
C LEU A 5 -8.94 9.28 -4.45
N VAL A 6 -8.20 8.39 -3.78
CA VAL A 6 -8.40 8.03 -2.36
C VAL A 6 -7.18 8.36 -1.49
N GLY A 7 -6.10 8.92 -2.05
CA GLY A 7 -4.87 9.25 -1.31
C GLY A 7 -4.05 8.06 -0.78
N VAL A 8 -4.54 6.82 -0.87
CA VAL A 8 -3.89 5.61 -0.29
C VAL A 8 -2.93 4.92 -1.26
N GLY A 9 -2.93 5.27 -2.55
CA GLY A 9 -2.28 4.46 -3.58
C GLY A 9 -3.10 3.18 -3.82
N GLY A 10 -3.57 2.97 -5.05
CA GLY A 10 -4.59 1.96 -5.39
C GLY A 10 -4.29 0.49 -5.06
N GLY A 11 -3.15 0.17 -4.44
CA GLY A 11 -2.74 -1.20 -4.09
C GLY A 11 -3.69 -1.93 -3.12
N PHE A 12 -4.34 -1.22 -2.19
CA PHE A 12 -5.31 -1.84 -1.28
C PHE A 12 -6.53 -2.43 -2.01
N LEU A 13 -6.94 -1.81 -3.13
CA LEU A 13 -8.06 -2.27 -3.94
C LEU A 13 -7.70 -3.39 -4.92
N ILE A 14 -6.42 -3.68 -5.10
CA ILE A 14 -6.00 -4.65 -6.12
C ILE A 14 -6.46 -6.07 -5.76
N VAL A 15 -6.38 -6.46 -4.48
CA VAL A 15 -6.79 -7.79 -4.00
C VAL A 15 -8.32 -7.97 -4.10
N PRO A 16 -9.18 -7.06 -3.57
CA PRO A 16 -10.62 -7.14 -3.78
C PRO A 16 -11.00 -7.15 -5.25
N ALA A 17 -10.35 -6.33 -6.08
CA ALA A 17 -10.65 -6.26 -7.50
C ALA A 17 -10.35 -7.60 -8.21
N LEU A 18 -9.18 -8.20 -7.95
CA LEU A 18 -8.82 -9.51 -8.51
C LEU A 18 -9.79 -10.62 -8.08
N VAL A 19 -10.22 -10.62 -6.81
CA VAL A 19 -11.14 -11.65 -6.30
C VAL A 19 -12.57 -11.46 -6.83
N LEU A 20 -13.07 -10.22 -6.85
CA LEU A 20 -14.46 -9.94 -7.20
C LEU A 20 -14.70 -9.85 -8.72
N LEU A 21 -13.75 -9.31 -9.49
CA LEU A 21 -13.90 -9.15 -10.95
C LEU A 21 -13.42 -10.39 -11.70
N VAL A 22 -12.29 -10.98 -11.29
CA VAL A 22 -11.68 -12.13 -12.01
C VAL A 22 -12.10 -13.47 -11.42
N GLY A 23 -12.64 -13.50 -10.20
CA GLY A 23 -13.10 -14.73 -9.56
C GLY A 23 -11.97 -15.67 -9.14
N LEU A 24 -10.73 -15.17 -9.04
CA LEU A 24 -9.58 -15.99 -8.66
C LEU A 24 -9.69 -16.48 -7.21
N PRO A 25 -9.25 -17.72 -6.92
CA PRO A 25 -9.17 -18.19 -5.54
C PRO A 25 -8.25 -17.28 -4.74
N MET A 26 -8.64 -16.98 -3.50
CA MET A 26 -8.04 -15.94 -2.65
C MET A 26 -6.50 -16.01 -2.60
N LYS A 27 -5.96 -17.22 -2.52
CA LYS A 27 -4.51 -17.47 -2.48
C LYS A 27 -3.79 -17.01 -3.76
N GLN A 28 -4.40 -17.21 -4.93
CA GLN A 28 -3.84 -16.74 -6.21
C GLN A 28 -3.96 -15.22 -6.33
N ALA A 29 -5.11 -14.64 -5.98
CA ALA A 29 -5.30 -13.19 -6.04
C ALA A 29 -4.28 -12.43 -5.17
N VAL A 30 -3.99 -12.94 -3.97
CA VAL A 30 -2.94 -12.37 -3.10
C VAL A 30 -1.56 -12.51 -3.74
N GLY A 31 -1.21 -13.68 -4.28
CA GLY A 31 0.07 -13.87 -4.98
C GLY A 31 0.26 -12.92 -6.17
N THR A 32 -0.76 -12.80 -7.02
CA THR A 32 -0.73 -11.89 -8.18
C THR A 32 -0.62 -10.43 -7.75
N SER A 33 -1.31 -10.03 -6.68
CA SER A 33 -1.19 -8.67 -6.14
C SER A 33 0.22 -8.34 -5.65
N LEU A 34 0.86 -9.27 -4.94
CA LEU A 34 2.23 -9.10 -4.43
C LEU A 34 3.21 -8.95 -5.59
N LEU A 35 3.02 -9.70 -6.68
CA LEU A 35 3.82 -9.55 -7.89
C LEU A 35 3.64 -8.15 -8.51
N VAL A 36 2.40 -7.68 -8.65
CA VAL A 36 2.14 -6.33 -9.20
C VAL A 36 2.73 -5.24 -8.32
N ILE A 37 2.60 -5.36 -7.00
CA ILE A 37 3.19 -4.42 -6.05
C ILE A 37 4.72 -4.42 -6.15
N ALA A 38 5.35 -5.60 -6.23
CA ALA A 38 6.79 -5.74 -6.38
C ALA A 38 7.28 -5.08 -7.69
N LEU A 39 6.57 -5.30 -8.80
CA LEU A 39 6.89 -4.68 -10.09
C LEU A 39 6.77 -3.15 -10.02
N ASN A 40 5.69 -2.62 -9.43
CA ASN A 40 5.51 -1.18 -9.27
C ASN A 40 6.61 -0.57 -8.40
N SER A 41 6.98 -1.23 -7.30
CA SER A 41 8.08 -0.80 -6.44
C SER A 41 9.42 -0.85 -7.17
N PHE A 42 9.66 -1.89 -7.98
CA PHE A 42 10.89 -2.01 -8.78
C PHE A 42 10.99 -0.90 -9.82
N VAL A 43 9.91 -0.61 -10.55
CA VAL A 43 9.88 0.50 -11.52
C VAL A 43 10.08 1.84 -10.82
N GLY A 44 9.44 2.04 -9.65
CA GLY A 44 9.64 3.25 -8.84
C GLY A 44 11.07 3.41 -8.34
N PHE A 45 11.68 2.31 -7.86
CA PHE A 45 13.08 2.29 -7.43
C PHE A 45 14.05 2.53 -8.60
N ALA A 46 13.82 1.87 -9.74
CA ALA A 46 14.62 2.05 -10.95
C ALA A 46 14.56 3.48 -11.47
N GLY A 47 13.40 4.15 -11.40
CA GLY A 47 13.26 5.58 -11.75
C GLY A 47 13.97 6.52 -10.77
N TYR A 48 14.17 6.09 -9.52
CA TYR A 48 14.91 6.83 -8.49
C TYR A 48 16.42 6.59 -8.57
N LEU A 49 16.84 5.53 -9.25
CA LEU A 49 18.24 5.12 -9.42
C LEU A 49 18.94 6.11 -10.36
N GLY A 50 19.59 7.11 -9.77
CA GLY A 50 20.34 8.15 -10.49
C GLY A 50 20.10 9.59 -10.04
N HIS A 51 19.07 9.85 -9.21
CA HIS A 51 18.76 11.20 -8.72
C HIS A 51 19.09 11.43 -7.24
N VAL A 52 19.36 10.37 -6.47
CA VAL A 52 19.57 10.43 -5.01
C VAL A 52 20.70 9.49 -4.58
N GLU A 53 21.54 9.94 -3.64
CA GLU A 53 22.54 9.11 -2.98
C GLU A 53 21.84 8.00 -2.18
N VAL A 54 21.87 6.78 -2.71
CA VAL A 54 21.29 5.62 -2.04
C VAL A 54 22.32 5.06 -1.06
N PRO A 55 22.03 5.02 0.26
CA PRO A 55 22.96 4.48 1.22
C PRO A 55 22.95 2.94 1.16
N TRP A 56 23.83 2.40 0.30
CA TRP A 56 23.93 0.99 -0.07
C TRP A 56 24.02 0.01 1.12
N LEU A 57 24.64 0.43 2.23
CA LEU A 57 24.73 -0.39 3.45
C LEU A 57 23.36 -0.65 4.07
N TYR A 58 22.55 0.38 4.28
CA TYR A 58 21.21 0.24 4.85
C TYR A 58 20.28 -0.50 3.90
N LEU A 59 20.42 -0.25 2.58
CA LEU A 59 19.66 -0.98 1.58
C LEU A 59 20.01 -2.48 1.58
N GLY A 60 21.30 -2.81 1.72
CA GLY A 60 21.76 -4.20 1.81
C GLY A 60 21.22 -4.91 3.06
N ILE A 61 21.30 -4.28 4.23
CA ILE A 61 20.77 -4.83 5.49
C ILE A 61 19.25 -5.01 5.39
N PHE A 62 18.54 -3.99 4.90
CA PHE A 62 17.09 -4.05 4.70
C PHE A 62 16.70 -5.18 3.75
N THR A 63 17.42 -5.33 2.64
CA THR A 63 17.19 -6.40 1.66
C THR A 63 17.44 -7.77 2.27
N ALA A 64 18.50 -7.94 3.06
CA ALA A 64 18.80 -9.20 3.73
C ALA A 64 17.68 -9.60 4.70
N ILE A 65 17.21 -8.66 5.53
CA ILE A 65 16.09 -8.89 6.47
C ILE A 65 14.79 -9.17 5.70
N ALA A 66 14.51 -8.43 4.63
CA ALA A 66 13.33 -8.64 3.81
C ALA A 66 13.33 -10.04 3.16
N VAL A 67 14.46 -10.45 2.58
CA VAL A 67 14.62 -11.78 1.98
C VAL A 67 14.44 -12.88 3.03
N ALA A 68 15.07 -12.75 4.21
CA ALA A 68 14.88 -13.69 5.31
C ALA A 68 13.42 -13.78 5.77
N GLY A 69 12.74 -12.63 5.87
CA GLY A 69 11.31 -12.55 6.18
C GLY A 69 10.43 -13.20 5.10
N ILE A 70 10.75 -13.05 3.82
CA ILE A 70 10.04 -13.69 2.71
C ILE A 70 10.24 -15.22 2.77
N LEU A 71 11.44 -15.70 3.05
CA LEU A 71 11.73 -17.14 3.21
C LEU A 71 10.92 -17.73 4.38
N MET A 72 10.92 -17.08 5.54
CA MET A 72 10.10 -17.53 6.68
C MET A 72 8.60 -17.44 6.38
N GLY A 73 8.16 -16.36 5.73
CA GLY A 73 6.77 -16.11 5.39
C GLY A 73 6.22 -17.07 4.33
N THR A 74 7.02 -17.43 3.32
CA THR A 74 6.64 -18.43 2.31
C THR A 74 6.47 -19.81 2.93
N TRP A 75 7.34 -20.17 3.88
CA TRP A 75 7.22 -21.42 4.64
C TRP A 75 5.96 -21.45 5.51
N ALA A 76 5.71 -20.37 6.26
CA ALA A 76 4.49 -20.21 7.06
C ALA A 76 3.21 -20.19 6.21
N SER A 77 3.27 -19.60 5.01
CA SER A 77 2.13 -19.53 4.08
C SER A 77 1.66 -20.91 3.60
N HIS A 78 2.48 -21.97 3.71
CA HIS A 78 2.08 -23.31 3.34
C HIS A 78 1.10 -23.94 4.35
N TYR A 79 1.11 -23.48 5.60
CA TYR A 79 0.22 -23.93 6.67
C TYR A 79 -1.11 -23.15 6.73
N VAL A 80 -1.25 -22.08 5.95
CA VAL A 80 -2.45 -21.23 5.96
C VAL A 80 -3.46 -21.74 4.93
N SER A 81 -4.61 -22.21 5.42
CA SER A 81 -5.72 -22.64 4.57
C SER A 81 -6.40 -21.45 3.86
N GLN A 82 -7.00 -21.67 2.68
CA GLN A 82 -7.75 -20.62 1.97
C GLN A 82 -8.87 -20.02 2.83
N ALA A 83 -9.52 -20.83 3.67
CA ALA A 83 -10.57 -20.38 4.57
C ALA A 83 -10.04 -19.41 5.64
N ALA A 84 -8.86 -19.69 6.21
CA ALA A 84 -8.21 -18.80 7.16
C ALA A 84 -7.81 -17.46 6.50
N LEU A 85 -7.26 -17.52 5.28
CA LEU A 85 -6.86 -16.31 4.54
C LEU A 85 -8.07 -15.43 4.20
N LYS A 86 -9.17 -16.05 3.75
CA LYS A 86 -10.44 -15.35 3.49
C LYS A 86 -10.99 -14.70 4.76
N ARG A 87 -11.02 -15.44 5.88
CA ARG A 87 -11.55 -14.95 7.16
C ARG A 87 -10.72 -13.79 7.70
N ALA A 88 -9.39 -13.91 7.67
CA ALA A 88 -8.48 -12.84 8.09
C ALA A 88 -8.65 -11.58 7.24
N PHE A 89 -8.74 -11.73 5.91
CA PHE A 89 -8.91 -10.60 5.01
C PHE A 89 -10.27 -9.90 5.19
N SER A 90 -11.35 -10.67 5.36
CA SER A 90 -12.68 -10.10 5.65
C SER A 90 -12.70 -9.32 6.97
N VAL A 91 -12.10 -9.86 8.04
CA VAL A 91 -11.97 -9.14 9.32
C VAL A 91 -11.14 -7.87 9.15
N PHE A 92 -10.02 -7.95 8.43
CA PHE A 92 -9.18 -6.79 8.13
C PHE A 92 -9.92 -5.69 7.37
N LEU A 93 -10.69 -6.05 6.34
CA LEU A 93 -11.53 -5.10 5.58
C LEU A 93 -12.56 -4.42 6.47
N VAL A 94 -13.23 -5.16 7.36
CA VAL A 94 -14.20 -4.59 8.30
C VAL A 94 -13.51 -3.61 9.26
N VAL A 95 -12.38 -4.01 9.84
CA VAL A 95 -11.60 -3.14 10.73
C VAL A 95 -11.13 -1.87 10.01
N MET A 96 -10.62 -1.98 8.78
CA MET A 96 -10.23 -0.82 7.98
C MET A 96 -11.42 0.06 7.62
N GLY A 97 -12.57 -0.52 7.26
CA GLY A 97 -13.79 0.23 7.01
C GLY A 97 -14.24 1.04 8.22
N VAL A 98 -14.24 0.41 9.40
CA VAL A 98 -14.55 1.06 10.68
C VAL A 98 -13.52 2.15 11.02
N PHE A 99 -12.23 1.88 10.82
CA PHE A 99 -11.17 2.86 11.04
C PHE A 99 -11.32 4.08 10.12
N ILE A 100 -11.56 3.86 8.83
CA ILE A 100 -11.79 4.94 7.87
C ILE A 100 -13.05 5.72 8.25
N PHE A 101 -14.14 5.06 8.63
CA PHE A 101 -15.36 5.70 9.10
C PHE A 101 -15.11 6.60 10.33
N PHE A 102 -14.35 6.11 11.31
CA PHE A 102 -13.96 6.88 12.48
C PHE A 102 -12.92 7.98 12.24
N LYS A 103 -12.12 7.86 11.17
CA LYS A 103 -11.22 8.94 10.75
C LYS A 103 -11.98 10.01 9.96
N ASN A 104 -12.96 9.60 9.15
CA ASN A 104 -13.74 10.50 8.31
C ASN A 104 -14.80 11.31 9.10
N ARG A 105 -15.32 10.83 10.24
CA ARG A 105 -16.15 11.68 11.13
C ARG A 105 -15.45 12.97 11.58
N ALA A 106 -14.11 12.98 11.66
CA ALA A 106 -13.31 14.16 11.99
C ALA A 106 -13.10 15.08 10.77
N ALA A 107 -13.14 14.55 9.55
CA ALA A 107 -13.07 15.33 8.31
C ALA A 107 -14.42 15.98 7.96
N LEU A 108 -15.54 15.34 8.33
CA LEU A 108 -16.89 15.88 8.14
C LEU A 108 -17.24 17.04 9.08
N THR A 109 -16.45 17.29 10.12
CA THR A 109 -16.67 18.35 11.11
C THR A 109 -15.97 19.68 10.78
N HIS A 110 -15.04 19.70 9.81
CA HIS A 110 -14.44 20.93 9.27
C HIS A 110 -14.37 20.89 7.73
N PRO A 111 -15.42 21.35 7.03
CA PRO A 111 -15.44 21.44 5.56
C PRO A 111 -14.47 22.49 4.96
N GLY A 112 -13.74 23.25 5.78
CA GLY A 112 -12.96 24.43 5.37
C GLY A 112 -11.45 24.22 5.15
N ASP A 113 -10.85 23.18 5.71
CA ASP A 113 -9.38 23.11 5.82
C ASP A 113 -8.73 22.21 4.75
N ALA A 114 -9.52 21.46 3.99
CA ALA A 114 -9.02 20.57 2.92
C ALA A 114 -8.79 21.29 1.58
N GLN A 115 -9.34 22.50 1.39
CA GLN A 115 -9.09 23.34 0.19
C GLN A 115 -8.23 24.58 0.49
N ALA A 116 -7.94 24.86 1.75
CA ALA A 116 -7.08 25.96 2.18
C ALA A 116 -5.73 25.46 2.72
N THR A 117 -5.04 24.61 1.95
CA THR A 117 -3.56 24.66 1.91
C THR A 117 -3.21 25.34 0.59
N PRO A 118 -3.30 26.68 0.54
CA PRO A 118 -3.08 27.44 -0.68
C PRO A 118 -1.56 27.63 -0.86
N ALA A 119 -1.17 27.92 -2.09
CA ALA A 119 -0.19 28.92 -2.56
C ALA A 119 0.66 29.80 -1.60
N ALA A 120 0.54 29.76 -0.27
CA ALA A 120 1.25 30.59 0.69
C ALA A 120 2.75 30.24 0.88
N ALA A 121 3.19 29.05 0.48
CA ALA A 121 4.62 28.68 0.59
C ALA A 121 5.49 29.26 -0.55
N THR A 122 4.90 29.79 -1.62
CA THR A 122 5.63 30.27 -2.81
C THR A 122 5.71 31.80 -2.91
N ALA A 123 5.14 32.55 -1.95
CA ALA A 123 5.08 34.02 -1.97
C ALA A 123 5.95 34.72 -0.90
N ALA A 124 6.69 33.97 -0.08
CA ALA A 124 7.52 34.53 1.00
C ALA A 124 9.02 34.30 0.77
N THR A 125 9.55 34.81 -0.35
CA THR A 125 10.97 35.15 -0.47
C THR A 125 11.09 36.67 -0.43
N PRO A 126 11.40 37.28 0.72
CA PRO A 126 11.70 38.70 0.79
C PRO A 126 13.19 38.92 0.51
N ARG A 127 13.48 39.53 -0.65
CA ARG A 127 14.74 40.17 -1.07
C ARG A 127 16.03 39.34 -1.10
#